data_AF-A0A497BXY6-F1
#
_entry.id   AF-A0A497BXY6-F1
#
_cell.length_a   1.000
_cell.length_b   1.000
_cell.length_c   1.000
_cell.angle_alpha   90.00
_cell.angle_beta   90.00
_cell.angle_gamma   90.00
#
_symmetry.space_group_name_H-M   'P 1'
#
loop_
_entity.id
_entity.type
_entity.pdbx_description
1 polymer ?
#
loop_
_entity_poly.entity_id
_entity_poly.type
_entity_poly.pdbx_seq_one_letter_code
_entity_poly.pdbx_strand_id
1 'polypeptide(L)'
;MDRSRGFMDLDKFCGLIDEISSHANHILMNFAGEPLLHPQIGEMVEYSVKHGLGLTLGTHGNIDKMDELVEAGLPEILFAIDGLTQDVYQHYRVGGDLDVATSNLEKLMEARARAGTGNPRVILQFVVMKHNECQIGDLVELGRRL
;
A
#
# COMPACT_ATOMS: atom_id res chain seq x y z
N MET A 1 14.48 6.58 -18.94
CA MET A 1 13.26 7.41 -18.85
C MET A 1 13.54 8.41 -17.74
N ASP A 2 13.80 9.67 -18.07
CA ASP A 2 14.04 10.70 -17.04
C ASP A 2 12.67 11.24 -16.61
N ARG A 3 12.29 10.97 -15.37
CA ARG A 3 11.03 11.46 -14.77
C ARG A 3 11.42 12.42 -13.66
N SER A 4 10.97 13.67 -13.78
CA SER A 4 11.15 14.66 -12.72
C SER A 4 10.55 14.15 -11.42
N ARG A 5 11.34 14.19 -10.35
CA ARG A 5 10.87 13.85 -9.00
C ARG A 5 9.98 14.97 -8.48
N GLY A 6 8.93 14.61 -7.75
CA GLY A 6 8.02 15.56 -7.13
C GLY A 6 6.83 14.85 -6.51
N PHE A 7 6.12 15.59 -5.67
CA PHE A 7 4.85 15.19 -5.10
C PHE A 7 3.72 15.96 -5.79
N MET A 8 2.55 15.34 -5.93
CA MET A 8 1.38 16.02 -6.47
C MET A 8 0.82 16.94 -5.38
N ASP A 9 0.62 18.22 -5.67
CA ASP A 9 -0.03 19.12 -4.72
C ASP A 9 -1.41 18.59 -4.32
N LEU A 10 -1.76 18.68 -3.03
CA LEU A 10 -3.03 18.18 -2.53
C LEU A 10 -4.22 18.81 -3.25
N ASP A 11 -4.21 20.13 -3.46
CA ASP A 11 -5.30 20.85 -4.13
C ASP A 11 -5.53 20.32 -5.56
N LYS A 12 -4.44 19.97 -6.25
CA LYS A 12 -4.51 19.36 -7.57
C LYS A 12 -5.11 17.95 -7.51
N PHE A 13 -4.72 17.16 -6.51
CA PHE A 13 -5.31 15.85 -6.29
C PHE A 13 -6.80 15.96 -6.02
N CYS A 14 -7.23 16.84 -5.10
CA CYS A 14 -8.62 17.08 -4.77
C CYS A 14 -9.44 17.50 -6.01
N GLY A 15 -8.92 18.44 -6.82
CA GLY A 15 -9.57 18.84 -8.07
C GLY A 15 -9.77 17.67 -9.04
N LEU A 16 -8.80 16.75 -9.15
CA LEU A 16 -8.96 15.54 -9.96
C LEU A 16 -10.03 14.60 -9.38
N ILE A 17 -10.10 14.45 -8.06
CA ILE A 17 -11.16 13.66 -7.41
C ILE A 17 -12.54 14.26 -7.69
N ASP A 18 -12.68 15.58 -7.60
CA ASP A 18 -13.95 16.26 -7.89
C ASP A 18 -14.41 16.00 -9.33
N GLU A 19 -13.48 16.01 -10.29
CA GLU A 19 -13.76 15.72 -11.70
C GLU A 19 -14.18 14.26 -11.95
N ILE A 20 -13.52 13.29 -11.30
CA ILE A 20 -13.71 11.87 -11.61
C ILE A 20 -14.73 11.17 -10.71
N SER A 21 -15.06 11.70 -9.53
CA SER A 21 -15.86 11.00 -8.51
C SER A 21 -17.27 10.61 -8.97
N SER A 22 -17.84 11.33 -9.93
CA SER A 22 -19.14 11.00 -10.54
C SER A 22 -19.06 9.99 -11.71
N HIS A 23 -17.85 9.65 -12.15
CA HIS A 23 -17.60 8.82 -13.34
C HIS A 23 -16.76 7.56 -13.04
N ALA A 24 -16.09 7.52 -11.89
CA ALA A 24 -15.25 6.42 -11.44
C ALA A 24 -15.79 5.86 -10.13
N ASN A 25 -15.54 4.58 -9.87
CA ASN A 25 -15.90 3.93 -8.61
C ASN A 25 -14.68 3.55 -7.77
N HIS A 26 -13.47 3.59 -8.35
CA HIS A 26 -12.27 3.07 -7.70
C HIS A 26 -10.99 3.75 -8.19
N ILE A 27 -10.06 4.03 -7.28
CA ILE A 27 -8.72 4.56 -7.57
C ILE A 27 -7.65 3.53 -7.22
N LEU A 28 -6.67 3.38 -8.10
CA LEU A 28 -5.45 2.64 -7.83
C LEU A 28 -4.29 3.63 -7.64
N MET A 29 -3.84 3.81 -6.40
CA MET A 29 -2.62 4.57 -6.10
C MET A 29 -1.41 3.61 -6.17
N ASN A 30 -0.94 3.32 -7.38
CA ASN A 30 0.18 2.41 -7.62
C ASN A 30 1.01 2.84 -8.85
N PHE A 31 1.80 1.93 -9.41
CA PHE A 31 2.60 2.04 -10.64
C PHE A 31 4.05 2.51 -10.46
N ALA A 32 4.30 3.81 -10.32
CA ALA A 32 5.66 4.36 -10.36
C ALA A 32 5.92 5.26 -9.16
N GLY A 33 6.90 4.88 -8.35
CA GLY A 33 7.21 5.53 -7.07
C GLY A 33 6.60 4.77 -5.89
N GLU A 34 6.59 5.41 -4.72
CA GLU A 34 6.01 4.88 -3.49
C GLU A 34 5.03 5.93 -2.92
N PRO A 35 3.71 5.65 -2.90
CA PRO A 35 2.70 6.58 -2.41
C PRO A 35 2.95 7.04 -0.96
N LEU A 36 3.48 6.16 -0.10
CA LEU A 36 3.72 6.50 1.31
C LEU A 36 4.84 7.53 1.51
N LEU A 37 5.63 7.87 0.47
CA LEU A 37 6.54 9.01 0.54
C LEU A 37 5.79 10.36 0.56
N HIS A 38 4.53 10.39 0.13
CA HIS A 38 3.78 11.63 0.09
C HIS A 38 3.45 12.10 1.52
N PRO A 39 3.81 13.33 1.91
CA PRO A 39 3.61 13.80 3.29
C PRO A 39 2.13 13.82 3.69
N GLN A 40 1.25 14.11 2.73
CA GLN A 40 -0.20 14.26 2.90
C GLN A 40 -1.01 13.06 2.36
N ILE A 41 -0.44 11.85 2.39
CA ILE A 41 -1.12 10.67 1.83
C ILE A 41 -2.43 10.35 2.55
N GLY A 42 -2.49 10.50 3.88
CA GLY A 42 -3.73 10.31 4.64
C GLY A 42 -4.84 11.26 4.20
N GLU A 43 -4.51 12.53 3.95
CA GLU A 43 -5.46 13.54 3.45
C GLU A 43 -6.00 13.17 2.07
N MET A 44 -5.14 12.68 1.17
CA MET A 44 -5.56 12.21 -0.16
C MET A 44 -6.48 10.98 -0.09
N VAL A 45 -6.17 10.04 0.80
CA VAL A 45 -7.02 8.86 1.04
C VAL A 45 -8.38 9.29 1.59
N GLU A 46 -8.38 10.09 2.65
CA GLU A 46 -9.61 10.55 3.30
C GLU A 46 -10.51 11.32 2.32
N TYR A 47 -9.91 12.22 1.52
CA TYR A 47 -10.65 12.98 0.50
C TYR A 47 -11.31 12.04 -0.52
N SER A 48 -10.57 11.06 -1.03
CA SER A 48 -11.10 10.09 -2.01
C SER A 48 -12.29 9.30 -1.43
N VAL A 49 -12.15 8.80 -0.20
CA VAL A 49 -13.18 8.00 0.47
C VAL A 49 -14.43 8.84 0.76
N LYS A 50 -14.28 10.11 1.18
CA LYS A 50 -15.41 11.03 1.39
C LYS A 50 -16.21 11.30 0.11
N HIS A 51 -15.59 11.18 -1.05
CA HIS A 51 -16.24 11.30 -2.36
C HIS A 51 -16.84 9.99 -2.88
N GLY A 52 -16.94 8.96 -2.02
CA GLY A 52 -17.58 7.69 -2.35
C GLY A 52 -16.75 6.76 -3.23
N LEU A 53 -15.46 7.07 -3.43
CA LEU A 53 -14.56 6.24 -4.24
C LEU A 53 -13.99 5.10 -3.41
N GLY A 54 -13.99 3.90 -3.99
CA GLY A 54 -13.08 2.83 -3.57
C GLY A 54 -11.63 3.25 -3.81
N LEU A 55 -10.72 2.70 -3.02
CA LEU A 55 -9.30 3.03 -3.16
C LEU A 55 -8.43 1.84 -2.76
N THR A 56 -7.47 1.50 -3.64
CA THR A 56 -6.36 0.58 -3.36
C THR A 56 -5.06 1.37 -3.38
N LEU A 57 -4.35 1.39 -2.25
CA LEU A 57 -3.00 1.94 -2.18
C LEU A 57 -1.98 0.81 -2.27
N GLY A 58 -1.07 0.89 -3.25
CA GLY A 58 0.04 -0.05 -3.38
C GLY A 58 1.29 0.46 -2.65
N THR A 59 1.91 -0.36 -1.80
CA THR A 59 3.13 -0.01 -1.08
C THR A 59 4.12 -1.16 -1.02
N HIS A 60 5.42 -0.84 -0.96
CA HIS A 60 6.46 -1.80 -0.61
C HIS A 60 6.72 -1.91 0.91
N GLY A 61 5.98 -1.17 1.73
CA GLY A 61 5.93 -1.37 3.18
C GLY A 61 7.12 -0.87 3.98
N ASN A 62 8.12 -0.24 3.36
CA ASN A 62 9.32 0.24 4.08
C ASN A 62 9.13 1.66 4.67
N ILE A 63 7.91 2.21 4.63
CA ILE A 63 7.56 3.52 5.19
C ILE A 63 6.40 3.33 6.17
N ASP A 64 6.59 3.82 7.40
CA ASP A 64 5.61 3.68 8.46
C ASP A 64 4.61 4.84 8.45
N LYS A 65 3.43 4.56 7.88
CA LYS A 65 2.23 5.43 7.90
C LYS A 65 0.96 4.61 8.19
N MET A 66 1.10 3.46 8.85
CA MET A 66 0.03 2.46 8.90
C MET A 66 -1.18 2.96 9.69
N ASP A 67 -0.97 3.59 10.85
CA ASP A 67 -2.04 4.22 11.63
C ASP A 67 -2.73 5.34 10.84
N GLU A 68 -1.96 6.23 10.20
CA GLU A 68 -2.49 7.33 9.35
C GLU A 68 -3.44 6.81 8.26
N LEU A 69 -3.09 5.70 7.60
CA LEU A 69 -3.92 5.10 6.56
C LEU A 69 -5.22 4.50 7.11
N VAL A 70 -5.16 3.84 8.27
CA VAL A 70 -6.36 3.28 8.92
C VAL A 70 -7.27 4.40 9.40
N GLU A 71 -6.71 5.43 10.01
CA GLU A 71 -7.44 6.62 10.47
C GLU A 71 -8.10 7.38 9.32
N ALA A 72 -7.42 7.48 8.17
CA ALA A 72 -7.97 8.07 6.94
C ALA A 72 -9.10 7.23 6.30
N GLY A 73 -9.37 6.02 6.82
CA GLY A 73 -10.43 5.15 6.32
C GLY A 73 -10.06 4.41 5.04
N LEU A 74 -8.77 4.10 4.83
CA LEU A 74 -8.30 3.36 3.65
C LEU A 74 -9.11 2.07 3.44
N PRO A 75 -9.78 1.87 2.28
CA PRO A 75 -10.57 0.67 2.04
C PRO A 75 -9.71 -0.57 1.78
N GLU A 76 -8.66 -0.43 0.98
CA GLU A 76 -7.80 -1.53 0.57
C GLU A 76 -6.34 -1.10 0.46
N ILE A 77 -5.44 -1.97 0.88
CA ILE A 77 -4.02 -1.83 0.69
C ILE A 77 -3.44 -3.06 0.02
N LEU A 78 -2.58 -2.83 -0.97
CA LEU A 78 -1.80 -3.83 -1.63
C LEU A 78 -0.37 -3.74 -1.11
N PHE A 79 0.05 -4.74 -0.37
CA PHE A 79 1.35 -4.83 0.26
C PHE A 79 2.24 -5.74 -0.59
N ALA A 80 3.27 -5.17 -1.20
CA ALA A 80 4.10 -5.87 -2.17
C ALA A 80 5.35 -6.44 -1.51
N ILE A 81 5.34 -7.75 -1.28
CA ILE A 81 6.40 -8.53 -0.63
C ILE A 81 6.83 -9.59 -1.64
N ASP A 82 7.99 -9.44 -2.28
CA ASP A 82 8.46 -10.34 -3.36
C ASP A 82 9.52 -11.36 -2.88
N GLY A 83 9.57 -11.58 -1.57
CA GLY A 83 10.44 -12.57 -0.93
C GLY A 83 10.17 -12.60 0.57
N LEU A 84 10.26 -13.79 1.17
CA LEU A 84 9.97 -14.02 2.60
C LEU A 84 11.23 -14.27 3.43
N THR A 85 12.39 -14.09 2.81
CA THR A 85 13.69 -14.02 3.46
C THR A 85 14.45 -12.85 2.86
N GLN A 86 15.31 -12.18 3.64
CA GLN A 86 15.98 -10.96 3.19
C GLN A 86 16.83 -11.21 1.92
N ASP A 87 17.49 -12.36 1.84
CA ASP A 87 18.30 -12.75 0.68
C ASP A 87 17.46 -12.84 -0.59
N VAL A 88 16.25 -13.41 -0.54
CA VAL A 88 15.33 -13.52 -1.67
C VAL A 88 14.68 -12.17 -1.98
N TYR A 89 14.21 -11.46 -0.96
CA TYR A 89 13.50 -10.18 -1.07
C TYR A 89 14.34 -9.12 -1.79
N GLN A 90 15.61 -8.97 -1.40
CA GLN A 90 16.50 -7.95 -1.94
C GLN A 90 16.92 -8.16 -3.40
N HIS A 91 16.71 -9.36 -3.97
CA HIS A 91 16.99 -9.62 -5.38
C HIS A 91 16.12 -8.76 -6.30
N TYR A 92 14.85 -8.57 -5.94
CA TYR A 92 13.92 -7.73 -6.68
C TYR A 92 13.73 -6.36 -6.03
N ARG A 93 13.62 -6.31 -4.70
CA ARG A 93 13.43 -5.08 -3.92
C ARG A 93 14.77 -4.52 -3.46
N VAL A 94 15.58 -4.07 -4.43
CA VAL A 94 16.93 -3.55 -4.15
C VAL A 94 16.87 -2.40 -3.14
N GLY A 95 17.59 -2.55 -2.03
CA GLY A 95 17.64 -1.55 -0.95
C GLY A 95 16.46 -1.59 0.02
N GLY A 96 15.53 -2.54 -0.13
CA GLY A 96 14.47 -2.77 0.84
C GLY A 96 14.92 -3.67 2.00
N ASP A 97 14.25 -3.48 3.13
CA ASP A 97 14.39 -4.26 4.35
C ASP A 97 13.10 -5.04 4.61
N LEU A 98 13.20 -6.37 4.61
CA LEU A 98 12.06 -7.26 4.80
C LEU A 98 11.50 -7.16 6.22
N ASP A 99 12.35 -6.99 7.23
CA ASP A 99 11.91 -6.91 8.63
C ASP A 99 11.12 -5.61 8.87
N VAL A 100 11.53 -4.51 8.23
CA VAL A 100 10.75 -3.27 8.24
C VAL A 100 9.41 -3.46 7.54
N ALA A 101 9.39 -4.12 6.37
CA ALA A 101 8.17 -4.36 5.62
C ALA A 101 7.17 -5.24 6.39
N THR A 102 7.63 -6.33 7.01
CA THR A 102 6.80 -7.23 7.81
C THR A 102 6.35 -6.56 9.12
N SER A 103 7.22 -5.80 9.78
CA SER A 103 6.85 -5.04 10.98
C SER A 103 5.76 -4.00 10.68
N ASN A 104 5.84 -3.29 9.56
CA ASN A 104 4.80 -2.33 9.19
C ASN A 104 3.50 -3.03 8.78
N LEU A 105 3.59 -4.20 8.14
CA LEU A 105 2.40 -5.03 7.92
C LEU A 105 1.75 -5.43 9.26
N GLU A 106 2.51 -5.86 10.26
CA GLU A 106 1.99 -6.17 11.60
C GLU A 106 1.33 -4.94 12.25
N LYS A 107 1.97 -3.76 12.21
CA LYS A 107 1.39 -2.51 12.72
C LYS A 107 0.06 -2.18 12.05
N LEU A 108 -0.05 -2.40 10.74
CA LEU A 108 -1.30 -2.20 10.01
C LEU A 108 -2.39 -3.15 10.53
N MET A 109 -2.07 -4.41 10.77
CA MET A 109 -3.02 -5.39 11.30
C MET A 109 -3.50 -5.02 12.70
N GLU A 110 -2.59 -4.53 13.55
CA GLU A 110 -2.92 -4.02 14.87
C GLU A 110 -3.78 -2.76 14.80
N ALA A 111 -3.43 -1.79 13.94
CA ALA A 111 -4.19 -0.57 13.73
C ALA A 111 -5.62 -0.87 13.24
N ARG A 112 -5.75 -1.78 12.25
CA ARG A 112 -7.04 -2.29 11.77
C ARG A 112 -7.86 -2.92 12.90
N ALA A 113 -7.21 -3.73 13.75
CA ALA A 113 -7.86 -4.37 14.88
C ALA A 113 -8.34 -3.35 15.94
N ARG A 114 -7.52 -2.34 16.25
CA ARG A 114 -7.86 -1.22 17.15
C ARG A 114 -9.05 -0.41 16.62
N ALA A 115 -9.08 -0.13 15.31
CA ALA A 115 -10.14 0.65 14.70
C ALA A 115 -11.49 -0.09 14.63
N GLY A 116 -11.46 -1.43 14.56
CA GLY A 116 -12.67 -2.26 14.58
C GLY A 116 -13.54 -2.13 13.32
N THR A 117 -13.05 -1.49 12.26
CA THR A 117 -13.79 -1.23 11.01
C THR A 117 -13.71 -2.38 10.00
N GLY A 118 -12.75 -3.31 10.20
CA GLY A 118 -12.40 -4.33 9.21
C GLY A 118 -11.57 -3.81 8.03
N ASN A 119 -11.28 -2.51 7.99
CA ASN A 119 -10.51 -1.86 6.92
C ASN A 119 -9.12 -1.41 7.39
N PRO A 120 -8.10 -1.44 6.51
CA PRO A 120 -8.18 -1.86 5.11
C PRO A 120 -8.23 -3.38 4.92
N ARG A 121 -8.84 -3.81 3.80
CA ARG A 121 -8.59 -5.14 3.23
C ARG A 121 -7.12 -5.19 2.79
N VAL A 122 -6.41 -6.23 3.22
CA VAL A 122 -4.99 -6.41 2.89
C VAL A 122 -4.86 -7.41 1.75
N ILE A 123 -4.17 -7.01 0.69
CA ILE A 123 -3.76 -7.88 -0.42
C ILE A 123 -2.24 -8.02 -0.37
N LEU A 124 -1.75 -9.24 -0.21
CA LEU A 124 -0.33 -9.53 -0.43
C LEU A 124 -0.08 -9.69 -1.93
N GLN A 125 0.81 -8.87 -2.49
CA GLN A 125 1.26 -8.99 -3.88
C GLN A 125 2.66 -9.60 -3.91
N PHE A 126 2.83 -10.56 -4.83
CA PHE A 126 4.08 -11.28 -5.03
C PHE A 126 4.30 -11.53 -6.53
N VAL A 127 5.37 -10.98 -7.09
CA VAL A 127 5.80 -11.24 -8.46
C VAL A 127 6.60 -12.53 -8.47
N VAL A 128 6.06 -13.57 -9.09
CA VAL A 128 6.72 -14.88 -9.16
C VAL A 128 7.90 -14.83 -10.14
N MET A 129 9.07 -15.20 -9.64
CA MET A 129 10.35 -15.26 -10.33
C MET A 129 11.12 -16.51 -9.90
N LYS A 130 12.11 -16.93 -10.69
CA LYS A 130 12.89 -18.15 -10.43
C LYS A 130 13.51 -18.24 -9.02
N HIS A 131 13.89 -17.11 -8.43
CA HIS A 131 14.53 -17.08 -7.11
C HIS A 131 13.53 -17.10 -5.94
N ASN A 132 12.24 -16.87 -6.18
CA ASN A 132 11.22 -16.75 -5.14
C ASN A 132 10.02 -17.70 -5.34
N GLU A 133 9.92 -18.40 -6.48
CA GLU A 133 8.80 -19.31 -6.78
C GLU A 133 8.60 -20.43 -5.75
N CYS A 134 9.68 -20.84 -5.07
CA CYS A 134 9.61 -21.81 -3.98
C CYS A 134 8.89 -21.27 -2.72
N GLN A 135 8.79 -19.95 -2.55
CA GLN A 135 8.18 -19.30 -1.38
C GLN A 135 6.68 -19.02 -1.54
N ILE A 136 6.05 -19.43 -2.65
CA ILE A 136 4.61 -19.22 -2.88
C ILE A 136 3.77 -19.88 -1.77
N GLY A 137 4.16 -21.09 -1.32
CA GLY A 137 3.47 -21.78 -0.23
C GLY A 137 3.55 -21.00 1.08
N ASP A 138 4.74 -20.50 1.41
CA ASP A 138 4.98 -19.71 2.62
C ASP A 138 4.20 -18.39 2.60
N LEU A 139 4.03 -17.77 1.43
CA LEU A 139 3.21 -16.56 1.27
C LEU A 139 1.73 -16.83 1.54
N VAL A 140 1.22 -17.97 1.10
CA VAL A 140 -0.16 -18.38 1.38
C VAL A 140 -0.35 -18.62 2.88
N GLU A 141 0.62 -19.26 3.56
CA GLU A 141 0.57 -19.43 5.01
C GLU A 141 0.66 -18.10 5.77
N LEU A 142 1.48 -17.15 5.31
CA LEU A 142 1.49 -15.79 5.85
C LEU A 142 0.11 -15.14 5.72
N GLY A 143 -0.50 -15.19 4.54
CA GLY A 143 -1.82 -14.63 4.28
C GLY A 143 -2.94 -15.23 5.15
N ARG A 144 -2.83 -16.50 5.57
CA ARG A 144 -3.79 -17.15 6.49
C ARG A 144 -3.63 -16.72 7.95
N ARG A 145 -2.46 -16.22 8.33
CA ARG A 145 -2.15 -15.81 9.70
C ARG A 145 -2.54 -14.37 10.01
N LEU A 146 -2.67 -13.54 8.97
CA LEU A 146 -3.11 -12.14 9.04
C LEU A 146 -4.64 -12.07 9.16
#